data_AF-A0A1S4CQE4-F1
#
_entry.id   AF-A0A1S4CQE4-F1
#
_cell.length_a   1.000
_cell.length_b   1.000
_cell.length_c   1.000
_cell.angle_alpha   90.00
_cell.angle_beta   90.00
_cell.angle_gamma   90.00
#
_symmetry.space_group_name_H-M   'P 1'
#
loop_
_entity.id
_entity.type
_entity.pdbx_description
1 polymer ?
#
loop_
_entity_poly.entity_id
_entity_poly.type
_entity_poly.pdbx_seq_one_letter_code
_entity_poly.pdbx_strand_id
1 'polypeptide(L)'
;MLPKTRNAAYLCWGKENTEAPLRSASSPGIADDLVSHFEIKAFDACANPYLGLASITMAGIDGLRKDLSLPEPIEGDSDVSGEKLRSVPDSISESLIALAEDTLFTEVMSENLLTAIKAIRKMEVKNYCEPERDYSQPEMDVYKDPLQDIIFKF
;
A
#
# COMPACT_ATOMS: atom_id res chain seq x y z
N MET A 1 21.47 -15.38 -5.69
CA MET A 1 20.33 -15.32 -4.75
C MET A 1 20.04 -13.85 -4.49
N LEU A 2 18.88 -13.35 -4.88
CA LEU A 2 18.41 -12.05 -4.38
C LEU A 2 18.05 -12.21 -2.90
N PRO A 3 18.41 -11.25 -2.03
CA PRO A 3 18.19 -11.39 -0.60
C PRO A 3 16.69 -11.43 -0.26
N LYS A 4 16.36 -12.07 0.86
CA LYS A 4 15.03 -12.09 1.50
C LYS A 4 14.64 -10.68 2.01
N THR A 5 14.49 -9.68 1.14
CA THR A 5 14.38 -8.26 1.56
C THR A 5 13.00 -7.64 1.39
N ARG A 6 11.95 -8.42 1.10
CA ARG A 6 10.57 -7.88 1.06
C ARG A 6 9.83 -8.20 2.36
N ASN A 7 10.01 -7.31 3.33
CA ASN A 7 9.31 -7.26 4.60
C ASN A 7 7.81 -6.86 4.43
N ALA A 8 7.07 -7.46 3.50
CA ALA A 8 5.60 -7.35 3.31
C ALA A 8 5.12 -7.97 1.97
N ALA A 9 5.75 -9.02 1.45
CA ALA A 9 5.42 -9.55 0.11
C ALA A 9 4.08 -10.30 0.04
N TYR A 10 3.53 -10.72 1.17
CA TYR A 10 2.37 -11.60 1.24
C TYR A 10 1.25 -10.98 2.08
N LEU A 11 0.03 -11.43 1.87
CA LEU A 11 -1.13 -11.08 2.69
C LEU A 11 -1.25 -12.07 3.85
N CYS A 12 -0.58 -11.78 4.95
CA CYS A 12 -0.69 -12.53 6.19
C CYS A 12 -0.48 -11.62 7.41
N TRP A 13 -0.87 -12.13 8.57
CA TRP A 13 -0.62 -11.50 9.86
C TRP A 13 -0.07 -12.52 10.86
N GLY A 14 0.59 -12.05 11.91
CA GLY A 14 1.11 -12.92 12.97
C GLY A 14 1.13 -12.25 14.34
N LYS A 15 1.20 -13.07 15.40
CA LYS A 15 1.34 -12.61 16.78
C LYS A 15 2.81 -12.50 17.13
N GLU A 16 3.27 -11.29 17.48
CA GLU A 16 4.69 -11.00 17.73
C GLU A 16 5.65 -11.38 16.59
N ASN A 17 5.13 -11.77 15.43
CA ASN A 17 5.91 -12.24 14.30
C ASN A 17 6.50 -11.03 13.56
N THR A 18 7.81 -10.81 13.71
CA THR A 18 8.49 -9.68 13.07
C THR A 18 8.60 -9.84 11.56
N GLU A 19 8.45 -11.04 11.01
CA GLU A 19 8.50 -11.30 9.57
C GLU A 19 7.13 -11.08 8.89
N ALA A 20 6.04 -11.07 9.66
CA ALA A 20 4.70 -10.84 9.13
C ALA A 20 4.48 -9.37 8.71
N PRO A 21 3.87 -9.11 7.54
CA PRO A 21 3.52 -7.76 7.07
C PRO A 21 2.63 -6.98 8.03
N LEU A 22 1.69 -7.66 8.69
CA LEU A 22 0.87 -7.14 9.78
C LEU A 22 1.18 -7.96 11.03
N ARG A 23 1.55 -7.32 12.14
CA ARG A 23 1.74 -8.04 13.40
C ARG A 23 1.01 -7.37 14.56
N SER A 24 0.48 -8.17 15.47
CA SER A 24 0.12 -7.68 16.79
C SER A 24 1.38 -7.64 17.65
N ALA A 25 1.51 -6.57 18.44
CA ALA A 25 2.61 -6.39 19.37
C ALA A 25 2.09 -5.96 20.74
N SER A 26 2.76 -6.44 21.79
CA SER A 26 2.47 -6.14 23.18
C SER A 26 3.67 -5.43 23.81
N SER A 27 3.40 -4.30 24.43
CA SER A 27 4.44 -3.52 25.09
C SER A 27 4.92 -4.24 26.36
N PRO A 28 6.21 -4.12 26.72
CA PRO A 28 6.72 -4.73 27.94
C PRO A 28 5.87 -4.35 29.17
N GLY A 29 5.40 -5.34 29.91
CA GLY A 29 4.56 -5.14 31.11
C GLY A 29 3.05 -5.22 30.87
N ILE A 30 2.60 -5.43 29.64
CA ILE A 30 1.22 -5.84 29.33
C ILE A 30 1.16 -7.37 29.35
N ALA A 31 0.04 -7.95 29.81
CA ALA A 31 -0.13 -9.39 29.84
C ALA A 31 -0.08 -9.99 28.43
N ASP A 32 0.44 -11.21 28.30
CA ASP A 32 0.70 -11.88 27.01
C ASP A 32 -0.58 -12.11 26.17
N ASP A 33 -1.77 -12.03 26.77
CA ASP A 33 -3.07 -12.16 26.12
C ASP A 33 -3.64 -10.83 25.60
N LEU A 34 -3.02 -9.69 25.94
CA LEU A 34 -3.46 -8.35 25.56
C LEU A 34 -2.56 -7.77 24.48
N VAL A 35 -3.17 -7.39 23.35
CA VAL A 35 -2.51 -6.67 22.25
C VAL A 35 -2.51 -5.17 22.58
N SER A 36 -1.33 -4.53 22.54
CA SER A 36 -1.24 -3.08 22.78
C SER A 36 -1.33 -2.26 21.50
N HIS A 37 -0.80 -2.78 20.40
CA HIS A 37 -0.87 -2.14 19.09
C HIS A 37 -0.67 -3.15 17.95
N PHE A 38 -0.96 -2.70 16.73
CA PHE A 38 -0.62 -3.40 15.50
C PHE A 38 0.44 -2.62 14.74
N GLU A 39 1.34 -3.34 14.09
CA GLU A 39 2.34 -2.77 13.19
C GLU A 39 2.11 -3.25 11.77
N ILE A 40 2.16 -2.30 10.82
CA ILE A 40 2.02 -2.57 9.39
C ILE A 40 3.32 -2.20 8.69
N LYS A 41 3.95 -3.19 8.06
CA LYS A 41 5.27 -3.06 7.43
C LYS A 41 5.23 -2.70 5.95
N ALA A 42 4.04 -2.70 5.35
CA ALA A 42 3.83 -2.43 3.93
C ALA A 42 4.00 -0.95 3.52
N PHE A 43 4.29 -0.05 4.47
CA PHE A 43 4.49 1.37 4.20
C PHE A 43 5.98 1.73 4.19
N ASP A 44 6.39 2.54 3.22
CA ASP A 44 7.72 3.11 3.13
C ASP A 44 7.68 4.65 3.24
N ALA A 45 8.86 5.27 3.16
CA ALA A 45 8.99 6.73 3.25
C ALA A 45 8.45 7.49 2.01
N CYS A 46 8.08 6.79 0.93
CA CYS A 46 7.52 7.39 -0.29
C CYS A 46 5.98 7.50 -0.21
N ALA A 47 5.35 6.81 0.74
CA ALA A 47 3.92 6.93 0.97
C ALA A 47 3.56 8.29 1.59
N ASN A 48 2.45 8.88 1.13
CA ASN A 48 1.87 10.04 1.82
C ASN A 48 1.30 9.56 3.17
N PRO A 49 1.81 10.03 4.32
CA PRO A 49 1.42 9.50 5.64
C PRO A 49 -0.06 9.75 5.95
N TYR A 50 -0.64 10.84 5.44
CA TYR A 50 -2.05 11.14 5.63
C TYR A 50 -2.95 10.17 4.86
N LEU A 51 -2.62 9.92 3.59
CA LEU A 51 -3.36 8.96 2.77
C LEU A 51 -3.16 7.52 3.29
N GLY A 52 -1.96 7.17 3.72
CA GLY A 52 -1.68 5.85 4.30
C GLY A 52 -2.49 5.60 5.58
N LEU A 53 -2.45 6.54 6.53
CA LEU A 53 -3.20 6.43 7.78
C LEU A 53 -4.71 6.41 7.56
N ALA A 54 -5.22 7.27 6.67
CA ALA A 54 -6.63 7.26 6.31
C ALA A 54 -7.04 5.91 5.73
N SER A 55 -6.24 5.36 4.80
CA SER A 55 -6.48 4.05 4.18
C SER A 55 -6.54 2.91 5.19
N ILE A 56 -5.58 2.84 6.11
CA ILE A 56 -5.58 1.81 7.18
C ILE A 56 -6.83 1.94 8.05
N THR A 57 -7.15 3.17 8.47
CA THR A 57 -8.27 3.43 9.37
C THR A 57 -9.60 3.04 8.71
N MET A 58 -9.80 3.41 7.45
CA MET A 58 -11.00 3.07 6.69
C MET A 58 -11.12 1.55 6.48
N ALA A 59 -10.04 0.86 6.11
CA ALA A 59 -10.04 -0.60 5.97
C ALA A 59 -10.36 -1.31 7.28
N GLY A 60 -9.81 -0.84 8.41
CA GLY A 60 -10.13 -1.37 9.73
C GLY A 60 -11.59 -1.17 10.11
N ILE A 61 -12.14 0.03 9.88
CA ILE A 61 -13.56 0.32 10.15
C ILE A 61 -14.48 -0.54 9.26
N ASP A 62 -14.14 -0.70 7.98
CA ASP A 62 -14.90 -1.53 7.05
C ASP A 62 -14.92 -3.01 7.48
N GLY A 63 -13.77 -3.54 7.90
CA GLY A 63 -13.66 -4.90 8.45
C GLY A 63 -14.54 -5.10 9.68
N LEU A 64 -14.57 -4.13 10.60
CA LEU A 64 -15.47 -4.16 11.76
C LEU A 64 -16.95 -4.08 11.37
N ARG A 65 -17.31 -3.23 10.40
CA ARG A 65 -18.71 -3.10 9.92
C ARG A 65 -19.21 -4.36 9.23
N LYS A 66 -18.33 -5.07 8.55
CA LYS A 66 -18.62 -6.31 7.82
C LYS A 66 -18.44 -7.57 8.68
N ASP A 67 -18.09 -7.42 9.96
CA ASP A 67 -17.81 -8.53 10.89
C ASP A 67 -16.79 -9.53 10.33
N LEU A 68 -15.74 -9.02 9.68
CA LEU A 68 -14.70 -9.85 9.08
C LEU A 68 -13.84 -10.47 10.18
N SER A 69 -13.68 -11.79 10.12
CA SER A 69 -12.74 -12.52 10.98
C SER A 69 -11.36 -12.55 10.33
N LEU A 70 -10.32 -12.35 11.14
CA LEU A 70 -8.95 -12.58 10.71
C LEU A 70 -8.73 -14.08 10.46
N PRO A 71 -7.93 -14.46 9.45
CA PRO A 71 -7.48 -15.84 9.29
C PRO A 71 -6.60 -16.24 10.48
N GLU A 72 -6.23 -17.53 10.56
CA GLU A 72 -5.25 -17.97 11.56
C GLU A 72 -3.92 -17.19 11.41
N PRO A 73 -3.28 -16.78 12.52
CA PRO A 73 -2.02 -16.07 12.47
C PRO A 73 -0.88 -17.00 12.03
N ILE A 74 0.07 -16.46 11.29
CA ILE A 74 1.29 -17.18 10.90
C ILE A 74 2.29 -17.19 12.06
N GLU A 75 2.74 -18.39 12.45
CA GLU A 75 3.72 -18.60 13.51
C GLU A 75 5.14 -18.80 12.94
N GLY A 76 6.14 -18.12 13.53
CA GLY A 76 7.55 -18.28 13.18
C GLY A 76 7.99 -17.75 11.80
N ASP A 77 9.29 -17.90 11.53
CA ASP A 77 9.95 -17.38 10.31
C ASP A 77 9.76 -18.28 9.07
N SER A 78 9.44 -19.56 9.27
CA SER A 78 9.38 -20.57 8.20
C SER A 78 8.05 -20.58 7.43
N ASP A 79 6.95 -20.22 8.09
CA ASP A 79 5.60 -20.41 7.53
C ASP A 79 5.21 -19.34 6.51
N VAL A 80 5.84 -18.16 6.54
CA VAL A 80 5.68 -17.13 5.50
C VAL A 80 6.18 -17.64 4.14
N SER A 81 7.05 -18.65 4.11
CA SER A 81 7.60 -19.25 2.88
C SER A 81 6.94 -20.55 2.44
N GLY A 82 6.14 -21.19 3.30
CA GLY A 82 5.66 -22.57 3.13
C GLY A 82 4.20 -22.70 2.67
N GLU A 83 3.33 -21.76 3.05
CA GLU A 83 1.93 -21.75 2.61
C GLU A 83 1.74 -20.95 1.30
N LYS A 84 0.71 -21.27 0.50
CA LYS A 84 0.32 -20.48 -0.68
C LYS A 84 -0.32 -19.16 -0.25
N LEU A 85 0.43 -18.30 0.42
CA LEU A 85 -0.01 -16.97 0.78
C LEU A 85 -0.21 -16.14 -0.48
N ARG A 86 -1.29 -15.36 -0.50
CA ARG A 86 -1.56 -14.44 -1.61
C ARG A 86 -0.49 -13.34 -1.61
N SER A 87 0.14 -13.11 -2.75
CA SER A 87 1.09 -12.00 -2.91
C SER A 87 0.36 -10.66 -2.89
N VAL A 88 1.03 -9.63 -2.38
CA VAL A 88 0.64 -8.23 -2.62
C VAL A 88 0.98 -7.84 -4.07
N PRO A 89 0.43 -6.73 -4.59
CA PRO A 89 0.85 -6.18 -5.88
C PRO A 89 2.36 -5.90 -5.90
N ASP A 90 3.04 -6.34 -6.96
CA ASP A 90 4.49 -6.26 -7.10
C ASP A 90 4.94 -5.05 -7.95
N SER A 91 3.98 -4.27 -8.45
CA SER A 91 4.24 -3.04 -9.20
C SER A 91 3.19 -1.97 -8.92
N ILE A 92 3.52 -0.72 -9.24
CA ILE A 92 2.57 0.40 -9.19
C ILE A 92 1.40 0.14 -10.15
N SER A 93 1.66 -0.45 -11.32
CA SER A 93 0.63 -0.83 -12.29
C SER A 93 -0.37 -1.83 -11.72
N GLU A 94 0.11 -2.88 -11.03
CA GLU A 94 -0.76 -3.84 -10.35
C GLU A 94 -1.52 -3.21 -9.19
N SER A 95 -0.87 -2.33 -8.43
CA SER A 95 -1.51 -1.58 -7.33
C SER A 95 -2.65 -0.69 -7.83
N LEU A 96 -2.48 -0.09 -9.02
CA LEU A 96 -3.51 0.72 -9.68
C LEU A 96 -4.70 -0.11 -10.15
N ILE A 97 -4.48 -1.34 -10.60
CA ILE A 97 -5.54 -2.28 -10.97
C ILE A 97 -6.31 -2.68 -9.70
N ALA A 98 -5.60 -3.08 -8.63
CA ALA A 98 -6.21 -3.42 -7.36
C ALA A 98 -7.07 -2.26 -6.78
N LEU A 99 -6.56 -1.02 -6.86
CA LEU A 99 -7.30 0.18 -6.43
C LEU A 99 -8.48 0.53 -7.36
N ALA A 100 -8.49 0.07 -8.61
CA ALA A 100 -9.62 0.26 -9.52
C ALA A 100 -10.75 -0.73 -9.26
N GLU A 101 -10.42 -1.93 -8.79
CA GLU A 101 -11.38 -2.99 -8.46
C GLU A 101 -11.94 -2.87 -7.04
N ASP A 102 -11.29 -2.07 -6.18
CA ASP A 102 -11.72 -1.84 -4.80
C ASP A 102 -12.97 -0.94 -4.71
N THR A 103 -13.94 -1.38 -3.91
CA THR A 103 -15.22 -0.69 -3.68
C THR A 103 -15.20 0.17 -2.41
N LEU A 104 -14.35 -0.13 -1.43
CA LEU A 104 -14.28 0.63 -0.19
C LEU A 104 -13.83 2.06 -0.45
N PHE A 105 -12.76 2.23 -1.22
CA PHE A 105 -12.18 3.54 -1.47
C PHE A 105 -13.03 4.41 -2.39
N THR A 106 -13.86 3.81 -3.25
CA THR A 106 -14.81 4.56 -4.08
C THR A 106 -16.02 5.05 -3.26
N GLU A 107 -16.39 4.33 -2.20
CA GLU A 107 -17.48 4.72 -1.31
C GLU A 107 -17.08 5.78 -0.28
N VAL A 108 -15.83 5.73 0.23
CA VAL A 108 -15.41 6.58 1.36
C VAL A 108 -14.59 7.79 0.93
N MET A 109 -13.79 7.69 -0.14
CA MET A 109 -13.04 8.83 -0.66
C MET A 109 -13.80 9.54 -1.79
N SER A 110 -13.64 10.87 -1.88
CA SER A 110 -14.21 11.62 -3.00
C SER A 110 -13.65 11.12 -4.33
N GLU A 111 -14.50 11.03 -5.35
CA GLU A 111 -14.14 10.63 -6.70
C GLU A 111 -12.96 11.45 -7.26
N ASN A 112 -12.96 12.76 -7.01
CA ASN A 112 -11.89 13.67 -7.44
C ASN A 112 -10.51 13.29 -6.86
N LEU A 113 -10.45 12.98 -5.56
CA LEU A 113 -9.21 12.57 -4.91
C LEU A 113 -8.69 11.25 -5.47
N LEU A 114 -9.57 10.25 -5.61
CA LEU A 114 -9.18 8.95 -6.13
C LEU A 114 -8.72 9.05 -7.58
N THR A 115 -9.37 9.89 -8.38
CA THR A 115 -9.00 10.20 -9.76
C THR A 115 -7.61 10.85 -9.84
N ALA A 116 -7.36 11.87 -9.00
CA ALA A 116 -6.07 12.54 -8.96
C ALA A 116 -4.94 11.58 -8.57
N ILE A 117 -5.13 10.76 -7.52
CA ILE A 117 -4.15 9.75 -7.09
C ILE A 117 -3.86 8.78 -8.24
N LYS A 118 -4.89 8.21 -8.88
CA LYS A 118 -4.73 7.27 -9.99
C LYS A 118 -3.99 7.93 -11.17
N ALA A 119 -4.29 9.18 -11.50
CA ALA A 119 -3.66 9.90 -12.59
C ALA A 119 -2.16 10.15 -12.35
N ILE A 120 -1.80 10.62 -11.14
CA ILE A 120 -0.40 10.87 -10.76
C ILE A 120 0.41 9.58 -10.82
N ARG A 121 -0.10 8.48 -10.24
CA ARG A 121 0.61 7.19 -10.26
C ARG A 121 0.73 6.60 -11.68
N LYS A 122 -0.27 6.79 -12.55
CA LYS A 122 -0.15 6.40 -13.97
C LYS A 122 0.93 7.20 -14.70
N MET A 123 1.03 8.49 -14.41
CA MET A 123 2.10 9.35 -14.97
C MET A 123 3.47 8.90 -14.48
N GLU A 124 3.62 8.57 -13.19
CA GLU A 124 4.88 8.02 -12.67
C GLU A 124 5.28 6.75 -13.41
N VAL A 125 4.38 5.77 -13.55
CA VAL A 125 4.65 4.53 -14.31
C VAL A 125 5.10 4.85 -15.73
N LYS A 126 4.40 5.76 -16.42
CA LYS A 126 4.77 6.17 -17.78
C LYS A 126 6.18 6.77 -17.82
N ASN A 127 6.49 7.69 -16.92
CA ASN A 127 7.79 8.36 -16.87
C ASN A 127 8.94 7.38 -16.58
N TYR A 128 8.72 6.36 -15.75
CA TYR A 128 9.73 5.32 -15.46
C TYR A 128 9.90 4.30 -16.60
N CYS A 129 8.89 4.13 -17.47
CA CYS A 129 8.97 3.25 -18.62
C CYS A 129 9.53 3.92 -19.89
N GLU A 130 9.54 5.25 -19.95
CA GLU A 130 10.20 6.00 -21.02
C GLU A 130 11.72 6.07 -20.78
N PRO A 131 12.55 6.03 -21.85
CA PRO A 131 14.01 6.13 -21.71
C PRO A 131 14.42 7.44 -21.04
N GLU A 132 15.57 7.44 -20.34
CA GLU A 132 16.10 8.61 -19.64
C GLU A 132 16.06 9.86 -20.54
N ARG A 133 15.38 10.90 -20.05
CA ARG A 133 15.45 12.22 -20.67
C ARG A 133 16.90 12.70 -20.61
N ASP A 134 17.45 13.08 -21.75
CA ASP A 134 18.74 13.74 -21.83
C ASP A 134 18.63 15.17 -21.30
N TYR A 135 18.98 15.38 -20.03
CA TYR A 135 18.99 16.69 -19.37
C TYR A 135 20.08 17.64 -19.90
N SER A 136 20.96 17.19 -20.82
CA SER A 136 21.98 18.03 -21.44
C SER A 136 21.47 18.86 -22.63
N GLN A 137 20.24 18.58 -23.09
CA GLN A 137 19.53 19.38 -24.08
C GLN A 137 18.45 20.22 -23.38
N PRO A 138 18.64 21.54 -23.15
CA PRO A 138 17.58 22.38 -22.64
C PRO A 138 16.58 22.63 -23.78
N GLU A 139 15.64 21.71 -24.00
CA GLU A 139 14.37 22.12 -24.59
C GLU A 139 13.70 23.06 -23.61
N MET A 140 13.24 24.20 -24.12
CA MET A 140 12.51 25.19 -23.36
C MET A 140 11.10 24.62 -23.10
N ASP A 141 11.03 23.64 -22.19
CA ASP A 141 9.80 23.02 -21.73
C ASP A 141 9.01 24.13 -21.02
N VAL A 142 8.02 24.67 -21.73
CA VAL A 142 6.90 25.33 -21.08
C VAL A 142 6.41 24.33 -20.05
N TYR A 143 6.57 24.63 -18.76
CA TYR A 143 6.00 23.84 -17.68
C TYR A 143 4.49 23.80 -17.91
N LYS A 144 4.04 22.78 -18.64
CA LYS A 144 2.65 22.37 -18.67
C LYS A 144 2.45 21.67 -17.37
N ASP A 145 1.85 22.40 -16.43
CA ASP A 145 1.38 21.83 -15.19
C ASP A 145 0.60 20.54 -15.54
N PRO A 146 1.09 19.35 -15.18
CA PRO A 146 0.41 18.11 -15.50
C PRO A 146 -0.98 18.03 -14.82
N LEU A 147 -1.26 18.91 -13.85
CA LEU A 147 -2.58 19.08 -13.26
C LEU A 147 -3.50 19.98 -14.11
N GLN A 148 -2.99 20.87 -14.97
CA GLN A 148 -3.83 21.69 -15.84
C GLN A 148 -4.60 20.84 -16.86
N ASP A 149 -3.97 19.82 -17.45
CA ASP A 149 -4.67 18.94 -18.40
C ASP A 149 -5.67 17.97 -17.71
N ILE A 150 -5.57 17.79 -16.39
CA ILE A 150 -6.45 16.94 -15.57
C ILE A 150 -7.63 17.75 -15.00
N ILE A 151 -7.40 18.99 -14.56
CA ILE A 151 -8.43 19.84 -13.93
C ILE A 151 -9.42 20.42 -14.95
N PHE A 152 -9.02 20.57 -16.23
CA PHE A 152 -9.86 21.19 -17.26
C PHE A 152 -10.53 20.22 -18.26
N LYS A 153 -10.48 18.91 -18.01
CA LYS A 153 -11.16 17.89 -18.85
C LYS A 153 -12.36 17.20 -18.18
N PHE A 154 -12.83 17.72 -17.06
CA PHE A 154 -14.07 17.32 -16.39
C PHE A 154 -14.95 18.54 -16.12
#